data_AF-A0A3S0ZWT1-F1
#
_entry.id   AF-A0A3S0ZWT1-F1
#
_cell.length_a   1.000
_cell.length_b   1.000
_cell.length_c   1.000
_cell.angle_alpha   90.00
_cell.angle_beta   90.00
_cell.angle_gamma   90.00
#
_symmetry.space_group_name_H-M   'P 1'
#
loop_
_entity.id
_entity.type
_entity.pdbx_description
1 polymer ?
#
loop_
_entity_poly.entity_id
_entity_poly.type
_entity_poly.pdbx_seq_one_letter_code
_entity_poly.pdbx_strand_id
1 'polypeptide(L)'
;MAHLGGGFQAGTAVIPCSKVEISISCRKLRDLDVFSKSDPMCVVYTQDVKSQRYVEYERTETIQDNLNPEFAKKVVIDYFFEEAQRLKFEVYDVDSPSRNLQQHDFIGWAEVTLGEIVGAVGGCVVKKLRSNLQGENGDIVLRAEELGSSKEIAVFHFKASHLDQKNWWGLFGKSDPFLTFYRANEDNTYTVVHRTEVIKNTLNPDWKTFSLP
;
A
#
# COMPACT_ATOMS: atom_id res chain seq x y z
N MET A 1 57.48 23.16 -24.62
CA MET A 1 57.03 22.33 -23.48
C MET A 1 55.85 23.04 -22.84
N ALA A 2 54.62 22.61 -23.14
CA ALA A 2 53.40 23.13 -22.52
C ALA A 2 52.76 21.99 -21.74
N HIS A 3 52.62 22.18 -20.43
CA HIS A 3 52.02 21.24 -19.49
C HIS A 3 50.53 21.07 -19.78
N LEU A 4 50.12 19.84 -20.11
CA LEU A 4 48.72 19.41 -20.05
C LEU A 4 48.39 19.04 -18.60
N GLY A 5 47.80 19.98 -17.87
CA GLY A 5 47.19 19.72 -16.57
C GLY A 5 45.88 18.97 -16.75
N GLY A 6 45.94 17.64 -16.79
CA GLY A 6 44.77 16.79 -16.64
C GLY A 6 44.32 16.81 -15.19
N GLY A 7 43.38 17.70 -14.86
CA GLY A 7 42.72 17.70 -13.56
C GLY A 7 41.98 16.39 -13.33
N PHE A 8 42.22 15.74 -12.20
CA PHE A 8 41.42 14.62 -11.74
C PHE A 8 39.99 15.10 -11.51
N GLN A 9 39.05 14.59 -12.27
CA GLN A 9 37.63 14.80 -12.05
C GLN A 9 37.13 13.67 -11.15
N ALA A 10 36.92 13.97 -9.87
CA ALA A 10 36.32 13.02 -8.93
C ALA A 10 34.94 12.62 -9.47
N GLY A 11 34.72 11.31 -9.66
CA GLY A 11 33.38 10.80 -9.96
C GLY A 11 32.43 11.25 -8.85
N THR A 12 31.27 11.78 -9.22
CA THR A 12 30.17 11.94 -8.27
C THR A 12 29.87 10.54 -7.74
N ALA A 13 30.19 10.29 -6.48
CA ALA A 13 29.81 9.07 -5.80
C ALA A 13 28.28 9.04 -5.77
N VAL A 14 27.67 8.33 -6.73
CA VAL A 14 26.27 7.94 -6.62
C VAL A 14 26.25 6.95 -5.48
N ILE A 15 25.63 7.32 -4.36
CA ILE A 15 25.38 6.38 -3.28
C ILE A 15 24.49 5.29 -3.89
N PRO A 16 24.97 4.03 -3.97
CA PRO A 16 24.20 2.97 -4.58
C PRO A 16 22.93 2.75 -3.74
N CYS A 17 21.78 2.97 -4.35
CA CYS A 17 20.48 2.68 -3.75
C CYS A 17 19.63 1.88 -4.74
N SER A 18 18.82 0.97 -4.22
CA SER A 18 17.79 0.25 -4.99
C SER A 18 16.43 0.86 -4.70
N LYS A 19 15.50 0.86 -5.66
CA LYS A 19 14.11 1.24 -5.39
C LYS A 19 13.35 0.02 -4.91
N VAL A 20 12.64 0.16 -3.81
CA VAL A 20 11.81 -0.90 -3.23
C VAL A 20 10.36 -0.45 -3.26
N GLU A 21 9.48 -1.36 -3.70
CA GLU A 21 8.04 -1.23 -3.58
C GLU A 21 7.54 -1.97 -2.34
N ILE A 22 6.77 -1.29 -1.50
CA ILE A 22 6.16 -1.86 -0.30
C ILE A 22 4.66 -2.04 -0.55
N SER A 23 4.22 -3.29 -0.44
CA SER A 23 2.82 -3.69 -0.37
C SER A 23 2.34 -3.74 1.07
N ILE A 24 1.14 -3.22 1.31
CA ILE A 24 0.54 -3.12 2.65
C ILE A 24 -0.79 -3.88 2.65
N SER A 25 -1.00 -4.70 3.67
CA SER A 25 -2.32 -5.27 3.99
C SER A 25 -2.48 -5.37 5.51
N CYS A 26 -3.72 -5.48 5.98
CA CYS A 26 -3.99 -5.73 7.39
C CYS A 26 -4.84 -6.98 7.58
N ARG A 27 -4.83 -7.52 8.80
CA ARG A 27 -5.61 -8.71 9.18
C ARG A 27 -6.26 -8.48 10.52
N LYS A 28 -7.53 -8.89 10.63
CA LYS A 28 -8.30 -8.85 11.88
C LYS A 28 -8.23 -7.47 12.55
N LEU A 29 -8.38 -6.41 11.76
CA LEU A 29 -8.50 -5.06 12.31
C LEU A 29 -9.64 -5.01 13.32
N ARG A 30 -9.46 -4.15 14.33
CA ARG A 30 -10.54 -3.85 15.26
C ARG A 30 -11.69 -3.23 14.51
N ASP A 31 -12.89 -3.67 14.83
CA ASP A 31 -14.11 -3.05 14.38
C ASP A 31 -14.44 -1.87 15.31
N LEU A 32 -14.40 -0.65 14.76
CA LEU A 32 -14.75 0.57 15.50
C LEU A 32 -16.17 1.06 15.18
N ASP A 33 -16.78 0.50 14.15
CA ASP A 33 -18.13 0.82 13.74
C ASP A 33 -19.21 0.05 14.53
N VAL A 34 -20.35 0.71 14.76
CA VAL A 34 -21.46 0.14 15.54
C VAL A 34 -22.42 -0.69 14.67
N PHE A 35 -22.55 -0.37 13.38
CA PHE A 35 -23.52 -0.99 12.47
C PHE A 35 -22.91 -1.47 11.13
N SER A 36 -21.60 -1.28 10.95
CA SER A 36 -20.79 -1.66 9.78
C SER A 36 -19.47 -2.24 10.25
N LYS A 37 -18.58 -2.59 9.32
CA LYS A 37 -17.18 -2.83 9.64
C LYS A 37 -16.40 -1.56 9.34
N SER A 38 -15.27 -1.38 10.01
CA SER A 38 -14.32 -0.31 9.68
C SER A 38 -13.96 -0.20 8.19
N ASP A 39 -13.73 1.04 7.76
CA ASP A 39 -13.30 1.53 6.45
C ASP A 39 -11.80 1.90 6.49
N PRO A 40 -10.86 0.93 6.53
CA PRO A 40 -9.46 1.21 6.79
C PRO A 40 -8.73 2.01 5.69
N MET A 41 -7.87 2.91 6.13
CA MET A 41 -6.81 3.57 5.35
C MET A 41 -5.49 3.51 6.14
N CYS A 42 -4.37 3.25 5.46
CA CYS A 42 -3.03 3.32 6.04
C CYS A 42 -2.31 4.61 5.61
N VAL A 43 -1.76 5.33 6.59
CA VAL A 43 -0.87 6.47 6.41
C VAL A 43 0.56 6.04 6.72
N VAL A 44 1.48 6.33 5.81
CA VAL A 44 2.88 5.95 5.90
C VAL A 44 3.71 7.19 6.14
N TYR A 45 4.61 7.11 7.11
CA TYR A 45 5.53 8.18 7.48
C TYR A 45 6.96 7.71 7.35
N THR A 46 7.84 8.58 6.86
CA THR A 46 9.29 8.41 6.95
C THR A 46 9.85 9.31 8.04
N GLN A 47 10.91 8.86 8.71
CA GLN A 47 11.61 9.69 9.67
C GLN A 47 12.67 10.55 8.95
N ASP A 48 12.57 11.86 9.08
CA ASP A 48 13.62 12.76 8.59
C ASP A 48 14.89 12.59 9.44
N VAL A 49 16.01 12.31 8.76
CA VAL A 49 17.29 11.97 9.41
C VAL A 49 17.79 13.10 10.31
N LYS A 50 17.61 14.36 9.91
CA LYS A 50 18.16 15.53 10.62
C LYS A 50 17.33 15.89 11.84
N SER A 51 16.01 15.95 11.68
CA SER A 51 15.08 16.40 12.72
C SER A 51 14.55 15.27 13.60
N GLN A 52 14.75 14.02 13.19
CA GLN A 52 14.19 12.82 13.83
C GLN A 52 12.65 12.84 13.89
N ARG A 53 11.99 13.67 13.09
CA ARG A 53 10.53 13.79 13.03
C ARG A 53 9.97 12.90 11.94
N TYR A 54 8.81 12.31 12.21
CA TYR A 54 8.02 11.63 11.19
C TYR A 54 7.31 12.64 10.31
N VAL A 55 7.44 12.47 9.00
CA VAL A 55 6.77 13.26 7.96
C VAL A 55 5.89 12.32 7.16
N GLU A 56 4.65 12.72 6.91
CA GLU A 56 3.72 11.94 6.09
C GLU A 56 4.32 11.77 4.70
N TYR A 57 4.46 10.51 4.27
CA TYR A 57 5.04 10.14 2.99
C TYR A 57 3.97 9.79 1.98
N GLU A 58 3.01 8.95 2.38
CA GLU A 58 1.96 8.47 1.49
C GLU A 58 0.72 8.00 2.25
N ARG A 59 -0.44 7.98 1.58
CA ARG A 59 -1.68 7.33 2.06
C ARG A 59 -2.16 6.29 1.06
N THR A 60 -2.65 5.16 1.56
CA THR A 60 -3.35 4.16 0.72
C THR A 60 -4.73 4.65 0.32
N GLU A 61 -5.41 3.92 -0.57
CA GLU A 61 -6.86 4.04 -0.69
C GLU A 61 -7.57 3.59 0.59
N THR A 62 -8.81 4.04 0.78
CA THR A 62 -9.75 3.53 1.77
C THR A 62 -10.46 2.30 1.22
N ILE A 63 -10.55 1.24 2.00
CA ILE A 63 -11.30 0.02 1.63
C ILE A 63 -12.53 -0.07 2.53
N GLN A 64 -13.72 -0.12 1.92
CA GLN A 64 -14.97 -0.11 2.67
C GLN A 64 -15.29 -1.45 3.32
N ASP A 65 -15.86 -1.41 4.52
CA ASP A 65 -16.45 -2.54 5.25
C ASP A 65 -15.52 -3.78 5.35
N ASN A 66 -14.23 -3.57 5.67
CA ASN A 66 -13.23 -4.64 5.57
C ASN A 66 -12.19 -4.64 6.70
N LEU A 67 -12.26 -5.64 7.58
CA LEU A 67 -11.28 -5.85 8.66
C LEU A 67 -9.99 -6.57 8.20
N ASN A 68 -9.89 -6.95 6.92
CA ASN A 68 -8.71 -7.60 6.32
C ASN A 68 -8.34 -6.93 4.99
N PRO A 69 -8.06 -5.60 4.99
CA PRO A 69 -7.82 -4.85 3.78
C PRO A 69 -6.53 -5.26 3.07
N GLU A 70 -6.58 -5.37 1.75
CA GLU A 70 -5.42 -5.48 0.87
C GLU A 70 -5.33 -4.24 -0.02
N PHE A 71 -4.37 -3.36 0.28
CA PHE A 71 -4.22 -2.09 -0.42
C PHE A 71 -3.47 -2.30 -1.74
N ALA A 72 -4.11 -1.85 -2.83
CA ALA A 72 -3.54 -1.84 -4.17
C ALA A 72 -2.47 -0.75 -4.29
N LYS A 73 -2.64 0.39 -3.63
CA LYS A 73 -1.64 1.45 -3.64
C LYS A 73 -0.36 1.01 -2.93
N LYS A 74 0.76 1.18 -3.62
CA LYS A 74 2.10 0.79 -3.16
C LYS A 74 2.91 2.00 -2.73
N VAL A 75 3.87 1.76 -1.84
CA VAL A 75 4.80 2.79 -1.39
C VAL A 75 6.17 2.50 -1.98
N VAL A 76 6.67 3.39 -2.83
CA VAL A 76 7.97 3.23 -3.48
C VAL A 76 9.01 4.09 -2.77
N ILE A 77 10.06 3.49 -2.22
CA ILE A 77 11.09 4.17 -1.43
C ILE A 77 12.49 3.78 -1.92
N ASP A 78 13.42 4.73 -1.94
CA ASP A 78 14.84 4.45 -2.17
C ASP A 78 15.43 3.75 -0.93
N TYR A 79 16.02 2.57 -1.11
CA TYR A 79 16.65 1.79 -0.06
C TYR A 79 18.18 2.01 -0.05
N PHE A 80 18.69 2.43 1.10
CA PHE A 80 20.10 2.62 1.40
C PHE A 80 20.51 1.61 2.47
N PHE A 81 21.35 0.64 2.11
CA PHE A 81 21.68 -0.49 2.99
C PHE A 81 22.45 -0.07 4.24
N GLU A 82 23.15 1.06 4.17
CA GLU A 82 23.92 1.65 5.26
C GLU A 82 23.08 2.53 6.20
N GLU A 83 21.81 2.78 5.87
CA GLU A 83 20.93 3.65 6.66
C GLU A 83 19.83 2.88 7.39
N ALA A 84 19.62 3.24 8.66
CA ALA A 84 18.47 2.76 9.44
C ALA A 84 17.21 3.58 9.10
N GLN A 85 16.68 3.41 7.89
CA GLN A 85 15.51 4.13 7.40
C GLN A 85 14.24 3.69 8.15
N ARG A 86 13.79 4.49 9.12
CA ARG A 86 12.62 4.19 9.94
C ARG A 86 11.33 4.61 9.26
N LEU A 87 10.39 3.67 9.20
CA LEU A 87 9.04 3.85 8.69
C LEU A 87 8.03 3.69 9.84
N LYS A 88 6.99 4.51 9.81
CA LYS A 88 5.82 4.35 10.68
C LYS A 88 4.56 4.23 9.83
N PHE A 89 3.72 3.29 10.21
CA PHE A 89 2.44 3.00 9.56
C PHE A 89 1.35 3.25 10.59
N GLU A 90 0.38 4.11 10.26
CA GLU A 90 -0.78 4.40 11.08
C GLU A 90 -2.04 4.00 10.31
N VAL A 91 -2.91 3.22 10.93
CA VAL A 91 -4.16 2.74 10.33
C VAL A 91 -5.32 3.47 10.99
N TYR A 92 -6.18 4.02 10.15
CA TYR A 92 -7.37 4.78 10.53
C TYR A 92 -8.62 4.14 9.94
N ASP A 93 -9.71 4.25 10.66
CA ASP A 93 -11.07 4.04 10.17
C ASP A 93 -11.62 5.36 9.61
N VAL A 94 -12.09 5.36 8.36
CA VAL A 94 -12.40 6.60 7.64
C VAL A 94 -13.89 6.95 7.74
N ASP A 95 -14.23 7.81 8.69
CA ASP A 95 -15.63 8.22 8.95
C ASP A 95 -16.17 9.31 8.01
N SER A 96 -15.30 9.96 7.23
CA SER A 96 -15.69 11.10 6.40
C SER A 96 -14.81 11.29 5.17
N PRO A 97 -15.24 12.08 4.17
CA PRO A 97 -14.39 12.43 3.01
C PRO A 97 -13.23 13.38 3.32
N SER A 98 -13.06 13.78 4.58
CA SER A 98 -12.03 14.73 5.00
C SER A 98 -10.63 14.16 4.82
N ARG A 99 -9.64 15.03 4.63
CA ARG A 99 -8.21 14.63 4.69
C ARG A 99 -7.63 14.76 6.09
N ASN A 100 -8.36 15.40 7.00
CA ASN A 100 -7.89 15.64 8.37
C ASN A 100 -8.00 14.36 9.21
N LEU A 101 -6.86 13.81 9.62
CA LEU A 101 -6.79 12.58 10.43
C LEU A 101 -7.49 12.69 11.79
N GLN A 102 -7.73 13.91 12.28
CA GLN A 102 -8.50 14.11 13.52
C GLN A 102 -10.01 13.83 13.37
N GLN A 103 -10.49 13.65 12.13
CA GLN A 103 -11.89 13.33 11.82
C GLN A 103 -12.09 11.85 11.47
N HIS A 104 -11.11 11.02 11.83
CA HIS A 104 -11.07 9.59 11.56
C HIS A 104 -10.65 8.87 12.83
N ASP A 105 -11.25 7.71 13.07
CA ASP A 105 -10.94 6.92 14.25
C ASP A 105 -9.61 6.17 14.10
N PHE A 106 -8.75 6.28 15.12
CA PHE A 106 -7.43 5.68 15.10
C PHE A 106 -7.47 4.20 15.52
N ILE A 107 -7.09 3.30 14.62
CA ILE A 107 -7.06 1.85 14.91
C ILE A 107 -5.74 1.47 15.61
N GLY A 108 -4.60 1.86 15.03
CA GLY A 108 -3.30 1.52 15.58
C GLY A 108 -2.13 1.84 14.67
N TRP A 109 -0.92 1.59 15.18
CA TRP A 109 0.32 1.88 14.47
C TRP A 109 1.36 0.76 14.57
N ALA A 110 2.28 0.73 13.62
CA ALA A 110 3.50 -0.08 13.68
C ALA A 110 4.71 0.74 13.20
N GLU A 111 5.86 0.50 13.82
CA GLU A 111 7.15 1.03 13.37
C GLU A 111 8.06 -0.13 12.98
N VAL A 112 8.81 0.07 11.90
CA VAL A 112 9.75 -0.91 11.34
C VAL A 112 10.82 -0.15 10.54
N THR A 113 12.02 -0.70 10.43
CA THR A 113 13.01 -0.17 9.48
C THR A 113 12.79 -0.75 8.09
N LEU A 114 13.13 -0.01 7.03
CA LEU A 114 13.04 -0.55 5.66
C LEU A 114 13.91 -1.81 5.51
N GLY A 115 15.11 -1.81 6.11
CA GLY A 115 16.00 -2.97 6.15
C GLY A 115 15.39 -4.20 6.85
N GLU A 116 14.55 -4.02 7.88
CA GLU A 116 13.81 -5.13 8.50
C GLU A 116 12.84 -5.80 7.52
N ILE A 117 12.17 -5.03 6.66
CA ILE A 117 11.20 -5.59 5.68
C ILE A 117 11.96 -6.30 4.57
N VAL A 118 12.94 -5.62 3.97
CA VAL A 118 13.74 -6.14 2.85
C VAL A 118 14.54 -7.38 3.27
N GLY A 119 15.10 -7.39 4.49
CA GLY A 119 15.90 -8.49 5.01
C GLY A 119 15.10 -9.66 5.59
N ALA A 120 13.76 -9.55 5.66
CA ALA A 120 12.92 -10.65 6.15
C ALA A 120 12.86 -11.80 5.15
N VAL A 121 12.66 -13.01 5.65
CA VAL A 121 12.45 -14.19 4.79
C VAL A 121 11.22 -13.96 3.91
N GLY A 122 11.40 -14.08 2.60
CA GLY A 122 10.36 -13.79 1.60
C GLY A 122 10.02 -12.30 1.47
N GLY A 123 10.86 -11.39 1.99
CA GLY A 123 10.63 -9.95 1.95
C GLY A 123 9.37 -9.50 2.69
N CYS A 124 8.90 -10.28 3.66
CA CYS A 124 7.60 -10.07 4.30
C CYS A 124 7.72 -10.03 5.82
N VAL A 125 7.14 -8.99 6.43
CA VAL A 125 7.09 -8.79 7.88
C VAL A 125 5.65 -8.62 8.32
N VAL A 126 5.30 -9.27 9.43
CA VAL A 126 4.02 -9.09 10.12
C VAL A 126 4.28 -8.43 11.47
N LYS A 127 3.57 -7.35 11.78
CA LYS A 127 3.63 -6.66 13.08
C LYS A 127 2.22 -6.50 13.65
N LYS A 128 2.10 -6.63 14.97
CA LYS A 128 0.89 -6.27 15.72
C LYS A 128 0.71 -4.75 15.70
N LEU A 129 -0.50 -4.28 15.45
CA LEU A 129 -0.84 -2.86 15.55
C LEU A 129 -0.93 -2.45 17.03
N ARG A 130 -0.12 -1.46 17.40
CA ARG A 130 -0.09 -0.87 18.74
C ARG A 130 -1.11 0.26 18.82
N SER A 131 -1.86 0.32 19.90
CA SER A 131 -2.79 1.42 20.18
C SER A 131 -2.90 1.62 21.68
N ASN A 132 -3.38 2.79 22.10
CA ASN A 132 -3.73 3.05 23.49
C ASN A 132 -5.06 2.39 23.88
N LEU A 133 -5.79 1.86 22.91
CA LEU A 133 -7.02 1.13 23.12
C LEU A 133 -6.73 -0.26 23.74
N GLN A 134 -7.54 -0.68 24.71
CA GLN A 134 -7.41 -2.02 25.31
C GLN A 134 -7.79 -3.11 24.30
N GLY A 135 -7.02 -4.21 24.25
CA GLY A 135 -7.27 -5.38 23.38
C GLY A 135 -6.39 -5.41 22.12
N GLU A 136 -6.64 -6.39 21.24
CA GLU A 136 -5.94 -6.47 19.96
C GLU A 136 -6.49 -5.45 18.95
N ASN A 137 -5.64 -4.92 18.06
CA ASN A 137 -6.02 -3.96 17.02
C ASN A 137 -5.80 -4.50 15.60
N GLY A 138 -5.48 -5.79 15.50
CA GLY A 138 -5.10 -6.45 14.25
C GLY A 138 -3.60 -6.45 13.99
N ASP A 139 -3.26 -7.02 12.85
CA ASP A 139 -1.88 -7.14 12.35
C ASP A 139 -1.75 -6.34 11.05
N ILE A 140 -0.59 -5.70 10.85
CA ILE A 140 -0.17 -5.16 9.57
C ILE A 140 0.86 -6.09 8.94
N VAL A 141 0.70 -6.35 7.65
CA VAL A 141 1.59 -7.17 6.83
C VAL A 141 2.23 -6.28 5.79
N LEU A 142 3.55 -6.25 5.78
CA LEU A 142 4.38 -5.41 4.93
C LEU A 142 5.25 -6.32 4.08
N ARG A 143 5.15 -6.20 2.75
CA ARG A 143 5.99 -6.94 1.80
C ARG A 143 6.79 -5.97 0.95
N ALA A 144 8.10 -6.15 0.92
CA ALA A 144 9.02 -5.40 0.08
C ALA A 144 9.43 -6.21 -1.15
N GLU A 145 9.45 -5.56 -2.30
CA GLU A 145 10.02 -6.10 -3.53
C GLU A 145 10.93 -5.07 -4.18
N GLU A 146 12.10 -5.51 -4.68
CA GLU A 146 12.99 -4.64 -5.43
C GLU A 146 12.37 -4.36 -6.80
N LEU A 147 12.26 -3.07 -7.15
CA LEU A 147 11.78 -2.67 -8.47
C LEU A 147 12.88 -2.93 -9.49
N GLY A 148 12.65 -3.94 -10.33
CA GLY A 148 13.53 -4.26 -11.45
C GLY A 148 13.62 -3.12 -12.46
N SER A 149 14.68 -3.14 -13.27
CA SER A 149 14.93 -2.16 -14.33
C SER A 149 14.05 -2.34 -15.57
N SER A 150 13.12 -3.32 -15.56
CA SER A 150 12.19 -3.55 -16.66
C SER A 150 11.33 -2.32 -16.88
N LYS A 151 11.24 -1.90 -18.14
CA LYS A 151 10.38 -0.81 -18.60
C LYS A 151 9.20 -1.32 -19.41
N GLU A 152 9.00 -2.63 -19.45
CA GLU A 152 7.83 -3.21 -20.09
C GLU A 152 6.59 -2.81 -19.30
N ILE A 153 5.54 -2.48 -20.03
CA ILE A 153 4.27 -2.05 -19.45
C ILE A 153 3.19 -2.80 -20.21
N ALA A 154 2.41 -3.58 -19.49
CA ALA A 154 1.22 -4.20 -20.03
C ALA A 154 0.02 -3.26 -19.85
N VAL A 155 -0.66 -2.97 -20.95
CA VAL A 155 -1.88 -2.14 -20.96
C VAL A 155 -3.08 -3.06 -21.04
N PHE A 156 -4.00 -2.91 -20.09
CA PHE A 156 -5.16 -3.76 -19.94
C PHE A 156 -6.45 -2.99 -20.13
N HIS A 157 -7.40 -3.60 -20.84
CA HIS A 157 -8.79 -3.14 -20.91
C HIS A 157 -9.71 -4.34 -20.74
N PHE A 158 -10.59 -4.28 -19.74
CA PHE A 158 -11.49 -5.37 -19.38
C PHE A 158 -12.95 -4.95 -19.52
N LYS A 159 -13.77 -5.90 -19.98
CA LYS A 159 -15.22 -5.82 -19.98
C LYS A 159 -15.80 -7.13 -19.49
N ALA A 160 -16.95 -7.06 -18.84
CA ALA A 160 -17.76 -8.24 -18.57
C ALA A 160 -19.17 -8.03 -19.12
N SER A 161 -19.91 -9.13 -19.30
CA SER A 161 -21.30 -9.09 -19.72
C SER A 161 -22.11 -10.14 -18.97
N HIS A 162 -23.39 -9.87 -18.77
CA HIS A 162 -24.34 -10.77 -18.12
C HIS A 162 -23.85 -11.28 -16.75
N LEU A 163 -23.23 -10.41 -15.95
CA LEU A 163 -22.90 -10.74 -14.57
C LEU A 163 -24.18 -11.04 -13.77
N ASP A 164 -24.06 -11.89 -12.75
CA ASP A 164 -25.16 -12.17 -11.85
C ASP A 164 -25.62 -10.91 -11.13
N GLN A 165 -26.93 -10.73 -11.02
CA GLN A 165 -27.55 -9.68 -10.21
C GLN A 165 -27.50 -10.09 -8.73
N LYS A 166 -26.57 -9.50 -7.98
CA LYS A 166 -26.33 -9.78 -6.56
C LYS A 166 -26.67 -8.55 -5.73
N ASN A 167 -27.95 -8.29 -5.53
CA ASN A 167 -28.38 -7.19 -4.66
C ASN A 167 -29.07 -7.78 -3.42
N TRP A 168 -28.29 -7.83 -2.33
CA TRP A 168 -28.53 -8.59 -1.09
C TRP A 168 -29.48 -7.91 -0.08
N TRP A 169 -30.04 -6.72 -0.39
CA TRP A 169 -30.90 -5.98 0.56
C TRP A 169 -32.28 -5.56 0.00
N GLY A 170 -32.88 -6.40 -0.85
CA GLY A 170 -34.33 -6.35 -1.11
C GLY A 170 -34.85 -5.14 -1.90
N LEU A 171 -33.99 -4.34 -2.52
CA LEU A 171 -34.38 -3.18 -3.33
C LEU A 171 -33.86 -3.33 -4.76
N PHE A 172 -34.73 -3.04 -5.73
CA PHE A 172 -34.50 -3.13 -7.16
C PHE A 172 -33.16 -2.49 -7.59
N GLY A 173 -32.20 -3.30 -8.05
CA GLY A 173 -30.91 -2.84 -8.58
C GLY A 173 -30.05 -3.99 -9.13
N LYS A 174 -29.10 -3.66 -10.01
CA LYS A 174 -28.04 -4.55 -10.51
C LYS A 174 -26.82 -4.48 -9.59
N SER A 175 -25.86 -5.37 -9.82
CA SER A 175 -24.60 -5.44 -9.09
C SER A 175 -23.72 -4.20 -9.28
N ASP A 176 -22.75 -4.02 -8.37
CA ASP A 176 -21.72 -2.98 -8.40
C ASP A 176 -20.32 -3.62 -8.64
N PRO A 177 -20.03 -4.17 -9.84
CA PRO A 177 -18.84 -4.98 -10.06
C PRO A 177 -17.53 -4.19 -10.14
N PHE A 178 -16.44 -4.83 -9.70
CA PHE A 178 -15.04 -4.40 -9.82
C PHE A 178 -14.12 -5.62 -9.99
N LEU A 179 -12.88 -5.39 -10.43
CA LEU A 179 -11.83 -6.41 -10.54
C LEU A 179 -10.69 -6.11 -9.57
N THR A 180 -10.09 -7.16 -9.00
CA THR A 180 -8.84 -7.08 -8.23
C THR A 180 -7.83 -8.03 -8.86
N PHE A 181 -6.65 -7.51 -9.19
CA PHE A 181 -5.55 -8.25 -9.78
C PHE A 181 -4.53 -8.60 -8.73
N TYR A 182 -4.08 -9.86 -8.76
CA TYR A 182 -3.14 -10.41 -7.80
C TYR A 182 -1.88 -10.88 -8.53
N ARG A 183 -0.71 -10.50 -8.00
CA ARG A 183 0.57 -11.12 -8.33
C ARG A 183 0.76 -12.34 -7.45
N ALA A 184 1.17 -13.46 -8.05
CA ALA A 184 1.65 -14.62 -7.31
C ALA A 184 3.09 -14.38 -6.87
N ASN A 185 3.37 -14.60 -5.59
CA ASN A 185 4.69 -14.45 -4.99
C ASN A 185 5.43 -15.80 -5.00
N GLU A 186 6.75 -15.78 -4.80
CA GLU A 186 7.59 -17.00 -4.75
C GLU A 186 7.16 -17.98 -3.65
N ASP A 187 6.55 -17.47 -2.58
CA ASP A 187 6.04 -18.25 -1.44
C ASP A 187 4.61 -18.79 -1.67
N ASN A 188 4.09 -18.73 -2.91
CA ASN A 188 2.72 -19.07 -3.30
C ASN A 188 1.62 -18.23 -2.63
N THR A 189 1.98 -17.15 -1.94
CA THR A 189 0.99 -16.15 -1.53
C THR A 189 0.66 -15.22 -2.69
N TYR A 190 -0.38 -14.42 -2.52
CA TYR A 190 -0.79 -13.44 -3.52
C TYR A 190 -0.69 -12.03 -2.94
N THR A 191 -0.48 -11.04 -3.80
CA THR A 191 -0.45 -9.63 -3.41
C THR A 191 -1.25 -8.83 -4.42
N VAL A 192 -2.21 -8.03 -3.94
CA VAL A 192 -3.00 -7.14 -4.80
C VAL A 192 -2.05 -6.17 -5.51
N VAL A 193 -2.11 -6.08 -6.83
CA VAL A 193 -1.32 -5.12 -7.63
C VAL A 193 -2.19 -4.08 -8.32
N HIS A 194 -3.48 -4.36 -8.50
CA HIS A 194 -4.42 -3.42 -9.06
C HIS A 194 -5.84 -3.68 -8.59
N ARG A 195 -6.63 -2.61 -8.50
CA ARG A 195 -8.07 -2.68 -8.31
C ARG A 195 -8.73 -1.63 -9.20
N THR A 196 -9.73 -2.05 -9.96
CA THR A 196 -10.49 -1.14 -10.83
C THR A 196 -11.45 -0.28 -10.02
N GLU A 197 -12.03 0.74 -10.64
CA GLU A 197 -13.20 1.39 -10.08
C GLU A 197 -14.38 0.43 -9.93
N VAL A 198 -15.25 0.74 -8.97
CA VAL A 198 -16.57 0.14 -8.83
C VAL A 198 -17.52 0.83 -9.82
N ILE A 199 -18.14 0.06 -10.71
CA ILE A 199 -19.17 0.58 -11.61
C ILE A 199 -20.53 0.23 -11.02
N LYS A 200 -21.28 1.25 -10.59
CA LYS A 200 -22.56 1.03 -9.91
C LYS A 200 -23.65 0.57 -10.88
N ASN A 201 -24.51 -0.33 -10.39
CA ASN A 201 -25.77 -0.74 -11.00
C ASN A 201 -25.62 -1.22 -12.46
N THR A 202 -24.66 -2.13 -12.73
CA THR A 202 -24.46 -2.73 -14.04
C THR A 202 -24.16 -4.23 -13.98
N LEU A 203 -24.63 -4.97 -14.99
CA LEU A 203 -24.25 -6.37 -15.24
C LEU A 203 -23.32 -6.49 -16.45
N ASN A 204 -23.01 -5.37 -17.11
CA ASN A 204 -22.14 -5.31 -18.29
C ASN A 204 -21.09 -4.19 -18.09
N PRO A 205 -20.19 -4.32 -17.11
CA PRO A 205 -19.20 -3.30 -16.83
C PRO A 205 -18.16 -3.20 -17.95
N ASP A 206 -17.70 -1.97 -18.18
CA ASP A 206 -16.61 -1.59 -19.05
C ASP A 206 -15.67 -0.72 -18.22
N TRP A 207 -14.63 -1.33 -17.67
CA TRP A 207 -13.71 -0.64 -16.74
C TRP A 207 -12.69 0.19 -17.51
N LYS A 208 -12.21 1.26 -16.87
CA LYS A 208 -11.14 2.09 -17.43
C LYS A 208 -9.89 1.26 -17.74
N THR A 209 -9.25 1.61 -18.85
CA THR A 209 -7.93 1.09 -19.20
C THR A 209 -6.92 1.44 -18.09
N PHE A 210 -6.08 0.48 -17.73
CA PHE A 210 -4.99 0.67 -16.79
C PHE A 210 -3.72 -0.01 -17.27
N SER A 211 -2.60 0.31 -16.63
CA SER A 211 -1.29 -0.22 -16.97
C SER A 211 -0.62 -0.83 -15.74
N LEU A 212 0.09 -1.94 -15.92
CA LEU A 212 0.96 -2.52 -14.90
C LEU A 212 2.36 -2.74 -15.49
N PRO A 213 3.41 -2.55 -14.69
CA PRO A 213 4.77 -2.92 -15.05
C PRO A 213 4.96 -4.44 -15.12
#